data_AF-A0A538PHB0-F1
#
_entry.id   AF-A0A538PHB0-F1
#
_cell.length_a   1.000
_cell.length_b   1.000
_cell.length_c   1.000
_cell.angle_alpha   90.00
_cell.angle_beta   90.00
_cell.angle_gamma   90.00
#
_symmetry.space_group_name_H-M   'P 1'
#
loop_
_entity.id
_entity.type
_entity.pdbx_description
1 polymer ?
#
loop_
_entity_poly.entity_id
_entity_poly.type
_entity_poly.pdbx_seq_one_letter_code
_entity_poly.pdbx_strand_id
1 'polypeptide(L)'
;MSIRDTQFRIGVGVVGIALAIGIAAIRFCGSVSLPPKPPPPAVPRGTSSELLTRSSASPVVYRDFVARDAAAAGTRAPTLEELSRKLPYRVDDQRRVLEVGKPAIEIAGVRLRARRLENALALEIANATGSDIAYMVASAPIPAAGCNAAPALAFNAMTIRKGASDTRVECVWHSGIALAITRVETLEVLPLSAWYLDHVPPSAVGIEPRIARGHVAPEGERCAFALPQAVRSGLERGEIGWRDLIDFYARHRCQTYQFSLLYRAFTKDGERSVPVVPAAM
;
A
#
# COMPACT_ATOMS: atom_id res chain seq x y z
N MET A 1 -3.19 69.56 -67.89
CA MET A 1 -2.12 69.90 -66.93
C MET A 1 -1.19 68.68 -66.86
N SER A 2 -0.10 68.69 -67.63
CA SER A 2 0.81 67.53 -67.76
C SER A 2 1.82 67.57 -66.62
N ILE A 3 1.76 66.59 -65.72
CA ILE A 3 2.79 66.37 -64.70
C ILE A 3 4.06 65.97 -65.46
N ARG A 4 5.12 66.78 -65.36
CA ARG A 4 6.42 66.45 -65.96
C ARG A 4 6.92 65.15 -65.33
N ASP A 5 7.36 64.20 -66.16
CA ASP A 5 7.83 62.87 -65.78
C ASP A 5 8.84 62.89 -64.61
N THR A 6 9.63 63.97 -64.53
CA THR A 6 10.57 64.23 -63.42
C THR A 6 9.89 64.40 -62.05
N GLN A 7 8.74 65.06 -61.98
CA GLN A 7 8.00 65.25 -60.72
C GLN A 7 7.35 63.94 -60.24
N PHE A 8 6.91 63.09 -61.17
CA PHE A 8 6.37 61.77 -60.83
C PHE A 8 7.47 60.86 -60.26
N ARG A 9 8.66 60.83 -60.89
CA ARG A 9 9.80 60.03 -60.41
C ARG A 9 10.29 60.46 -59.03
N ILE A 10 10.35 61.77 -58.76
CA ILE A 10 10.72 62.29 -57.44
C ILE A 10 9.65 61.92 -56.40
N GLY A 11 8.36 62.05 -56.74
CA GLY A 11 7.26 61.68 -55.85
C GLY A 11 7.28 60.21 -55.44
N VAL A 12 7.46 59.30 -56.40
CA VAL A 12 7.57 57.86 -56.12
C VAL A 12 8.80 57.53 -55.27
N GLY A 13 9.93 58.20 -55.52
CA GLY A 13 11.15 58.04 -54.72
C GLY A 13 10.97 58.43 -53.25
N VAL A 14 10.34 59.58 -53.00
CA VAL A 14 10.09 60.08 -51.62
C VAL A 14 9.12 59.16 -50.87
N VAL A 15 8.05 58.71 -51.54
CA VAL A 15 7.10 57.76 -50.93
C VAL A 15 7.76 56.42 -50.62
N GLY A 16 8.61 55.91 -51.53
CA GLY A 16 9.36 54.67 -51.31
C GLY A 16 10.30 54.75 -50.11
N ILE A 17 11.03 55.87 -49.97
CA ILE A 17 11.93 56.10 -48.83
C ILE A 17 11.14 56.20 -47.51
N ALA A 18 10.04 56.96 -47.50
CA ALA A 18 9.19 57.10 -46.31
C ALA A 18 8.61 55.74 -45.87
N LEU A 19 8.17 54.91 -46.83
CA LEU A 19 7.66 53.57 -46.55
C LEU A 19 8.75 52.65 -46.00
N ALA A 20 9.95 52.67 -46.58
CA ALA A 20 11.08 51.88 -46.11
C ALA A 20 11.51 52.26 -44.69
N ILE A 21 11.55 53.56 -44.38
CA ILE A 21 11.84 54.07 -43.03
C ILE A 21 10.75 53.64 -42.05
N GLY A 22 9.47 53.72 -42.42
CA GLY A 22 8.36 53.28 -41.58
C GLY A 22 8.41 51.78 -41.26
N ILE A 23 8.68 50.95 -42.26
CA ILE A 23 8.84 49.49 -42.06
C ILE A 23 10.05 49.19 -41.18
N ALA A 24 11.18 49.88 -41.39
CA ALA A 24 12.38 49.70 -40.57
C ALA A 24 12.14 50.10 -39.11
N ALA A 25 11.45 51.22 -38.86
CA ALA A 25 11.11 51.66 -37.52
C ALA A 25 10.20 50.65 -36.79
N ILE A 26 9.19 50.10 -37.47
CA ILE A 26 8.30 49.10 -36.87
C ILE A 26 9.07 47.78 -36.60
N ARG A 27 9.92 47.35 -37.54
CA ARG A 27 10.59 46.05 -37.45
C ARG A 27 11.77 46.03 -36.47
N PHE A 28 12.48 47.15 -36.35
CA PHE A 28 13.73 47.20 -35.56
C PHE A 28 13.62 48.03 -34.29
N CYS A 29 12.69 48.98 -34.18
CA CYS A 29 12.53 49.82 -32.98
C CYS A 29 11.27 49.49 -32.17
N GLY A 30 10.37 48.66 -32.70
CA GLY A 30 9.20 48.16 -31.97
C GLY A 30 9.54 46.93 -31.13
N SER A 31 10.21 47.10 -29.98
CA SER A 31 10.25 46.03 -28.99
C SER A 31 8.85 45.87 -28.42
N VAL A 32 8.09 44.91 -28.95
CA VAL A 32 6.88 44.42 -28.29
C VAL A 32 7.34 43.95 -26.91
N SER A 33 6.96 44.71 -25.88
CA SER A 33 7.26 44.37 -24.49
C SER A 33 6.48 43.11 -24.18
N LEU A 34 7.10 41.95 -24.42
CA LEU A 34 6.53 40.68 -24.03
C LEU A 34 6.37 40.72 -22.50
N PRO A 35 5.23 40.26 -21.96
CA PRO A 35 5.09 40.14 -20.52
C PRO A 35 6.30 39.36 -19.98
N PRO A 36 6.83 39.74 -18.81
CA PRO A 36 8.03 39.12 -18.26
C PRO A 36 7.84 37.61 -18.27
N LYS A 37 8.79 36.91 -18.90
CA LYS A 37 8.80 35.45 -18.96
C LYS A 37 8.54 34.95 -17.53
N PRO A 38 7.50 34.13 -17.29
CA PRO A 38 7.25 33.61 -15.96
C PRO A 38 8.53 32.95 -15.46
N PRO A 39 8.85 33.10 -14.16
CA PRO A 39 10.05 32.49 -13.61
C PRO A 39 10.06 31.01 -14.00
N PRO A 40 11.22 30.47 -14.43
CA PRO A 40 11.31 29.06 -14.75
C PRO A 40 10.75 28.27 -13.56
N PRO A 41 9.93 27.23 -13.81
CA PRO A 41 9.40 26.41 -12.73
C PRO A 41 10.58 26.00 -11.86
N ALA A 42 10.46 26.24 -10.54
CA ALA A 42 11.53 25.93 -9.62
C ALA A 42 12.00 24.50 -9.91
N VAL A 43 13.28 24.33 -10.26
CA VAL A 43 13.84 23.01 -10.54
C VAL A 43 13.54 22.17 -9.31
N PRO A 44 12.79 21.06 -9.45
CA PRO A 44 12.42 20.27 -8.30
C PRO A 44 13.71 19.83 -7.59
N ARG A 45 13.93 20.33 -6.37
CA ARG A 45 15.05 19.89 -5.54
C ARG A 45 14.71 18.48 -5.06
N GLY A 46 15.54 17.53 -5.45
CA GLY A 46 15.46 16.15 -4.99
C GLY A 46 16.01 15.15 -6.01
N THR A 47 16.29 13.94 -5.55
CA THR A 47 16.64 12.81 -6.43
C THR A 47 15.41 12.42 -7.28
N SER A 48 15.62 11.74 -8.41
CA SER A 48 14.51 11.26 -9.26
C SER A 48 13.50 10.40 -8.49
N SER A 49 13.96 9.64 -7.49
CA SER A 49 13.10 8.89 -6.57
C SER A 49 12.26 9.79 -5.68
N GLU A 50 12.82 10.87 -5.11
CA GLU A 50 12.05 11.82 -4.28
C GLU A 50 10.96 12.55 -5.07
N LEU A 51 11.23 12.85 -6.35
CA LEU A 51 10.26 13.47 -7.24
C LEU A 51 9.14 12.49 -7.61
N LEU A 52 9.46 11.22 -7.85
CA LEU A 52 8.46 10.17 -8.08
C LEU A 52 7.61 9.93 -6.83
N THR A 53 8.22 9.87 -5.64
CA THR A 53 7.49 9.74 -4.37
C THR A 53 6.59 10.95 -4.09
N ARG A 54 7.07 12.17 -4.36
CA ARG A 54 6.26 13.39 -4.21
C ARG A 54 5.14 13.47 -5.26
N SER A 55 5.36 12.92 -6.46
CA SER A 55 4.33 12.82 -7.49
C SER A 55 3.26 11.77 -7.14
N SER A 56 3.66 10.61 -6.61
CA SER A 56 2.70 9.57 -6.16
C SER A 56 1.91 10.01 -4.92
N ALA A 57 2.47 10.91 -4.12
CA ALA A 57 1.82 11.54 -2.98
C ALA A 57 0.63 12.47 -3.33
N SER A 58 0.43 12.82 -4.61
CA SER A 58 -0.72 13.62 -5.03
C SER A 58 -2.04 12.86 -4.83
N PRO A 59 -3.07 13.44 -4.16
CA PRO A 59 -4.37 12.76 -3.98
C PRO A 59 -5.09 12.40 -5.28
N VAL A 60 -4.78 13.08 -6.40
CA VAL A 60 -5.33 12.72 -7.72
C VAL A 60 -4.66 11.46 -8.24
N VAL A 61 -3.33 11.42 -8.24
CA VAL A 61 -2.53 10.27 -8.69
C VAL A 61 -2.82 9.04 -7.84
N TYR A 62 -2.97 9.23 -6.52
CA TYR A 62 -3.33 8.15 -5.61
C TYR A 62 -4.73 7.57 -5.89
N ARG A 63 -5.73 8.41 -6.20
CA ARG A 63 -7.06 7.92 -6.63
C ARG A 63 -6.98 7.09 -7.90
N ASP A 64 -6.16 7.50 -8.86
CA ASP A 64 -5.97 6.76 -10.10
C ASP A 64 -5.26 5.40 -9.87
N PHE A 65 -4.36 5.32 -8.88
CA PHE A 65 -3.82 4.03 -8.45
C PHE A 65 -4.89 3.15 -7.82
N VAL A 66 -5.63 3.67 -6.85
CA VAL A 66 -6.72 2.94 -6.16
C VAL A 66 -7.75 2.42 -7.17
N ALA A 67 -8.15 3.23 -8.15
CA ALA A 67 -9.12 2.83 -9.17
C ALA A 67 -8.59 1.71 -10.07
N ARG A 68 -7.33 1.81 -10.53
CA ARG A 68 -6.69 0.78 -11.36
C ARG A 68 -6.46 -0.52 -10.60
N ASP A 69 -5.98 -0.43 -9.37
CA ASP A 69 -5.71 -1.59 -8.53
C ASP A 69 -7.03 -2.30 -8.16
N ALA A 70 -8.10 -1.55 -7.87
CA ALA A 70 -9.43 -2.12 -7.65
C ALA A 70 -9.95 -2.87 -8.88
N ALA A 71 -9.77 -2.31 -10.08
CA ALA A 71 -10.13 -2.98 -11.31
C ALA A 71 -9.32 -4.28 -11.52
N ALA A 72 -8.01 -4.25 -11.27
CA ALA A 72 -7.15 -5.43 -11.34
C ALA A 72 -7.52 -6.50 -10.30
N ALA A 73 -7.92 -6.09 -9.10
CA ALA A 73 -8.39 -6.97 -8.03
C ALA A 73 -9.83 -7.49 -8.26
N GLY A 74 -10.57 -6.96 -9.25
CA GLY A 74 -11.98 -7.29 -9.46
C GLY A 74 -12.89 -6.81 -8.34
N THR A 75 -12.56 -5.69 -7.68
CA THR A 75 -13.31 -5.14 -6.54
C THR A 75 -13.80 -3.72 -6.82
N ARG A 76 -14.73 -3.22 -5.99
CA ARG A 76 -15.13 -1.81 -6.04
C ARG A 76 -13.99 -0.93 -5.55
N ALA A 77 -13.64 0.10 -6.32
CA ALA A 77 -12.71 1.13 -5.89
C ALA A 77 -13.25 1.86 -4.63
N PRO A 78 -12.54 1.80 -3.48
CA PRO A 78 -12.93 2.55 -2.31
C PRO A 78 -12.66 4.05 -2.50
N THR A 79 -13.44 4.89 -1.84
CA THR A 79 -13.17 6.33 -1.80
C THR A 79 -11.98 6.62 -0.87
N LEU A 80 -11.36 7.79 -1.02
CA LEU A 80 -10.32 8.22 -0.08
C LEU A 80 -10.84 8.38 1.34
N GLU A 81 -12.11 8.73 1.49
CA GLU A 81 -12.76 8.81 2.80
C GLU A 81 -12.88 7.42 3.43
N GLU A 82 -13.33 6.41 2.67
CA GLU A 82 -13.38 5.02 3.12
C GLU A 82 -11.98 4.51 3.51
N LEU A 83 -10.97 4.79 2.68
CA LEU A 83 -9.56 4.51 2.96
C LEU A 83 -8.95 5.38 4.07
N SER A 84 -9.66 6.36 4.62
CA SER A 84 -9.22 7.16 5.78
C SER A 84 -9.99 6.81 7.07
N ARG A 85 -10.91 5.83 7.02
CA ARG A 85 -11.62 5.36 8.22
C ARG A 85 -10.73 4.49 9.08
N LYS A 86 -10.98 4.51 10.38
CA LYS A 86 -10.39 3.59 11.34
C LYS A 86 -10.85 2.18 11.00
N LEU A 87 -9.90 1.26 10.88
CA LEU A 87 -10.20 -0.15 10.67
C LEU A 87 -10.47 -0.83 12.02
N PRO A 88 -11.59 -1.56 12.18
CA PRO A 88 -11.88 -2.30 13.41
C PRO A 88 -10.76 -3.29 13.74
N TYR A 89 -10.11 -3.08 14.87
CA TYR A 89 -8.97 -3.88 15.34
C TYR A 89 -9.33 -4.62 16.63
N ARG A 90 -8.97 -5.90 16.71
CA ARG A 90 -9.16 -6.73 17.90
C ARG A 90 -7.86 -7.46 18.22
N VAL A 91 -7.56 -7.57 19.51
CA VAL A 91 -6.40 -8.31 20.02
C VAL A 91 -6.82 -9.14 21.22
N ASP A 92 -6.29 -10.35 21.30
CA ASP A 92 -6.42 -11.24 22.44
C ASP A 92 -5.07 -11.87 22.77
N ASP A 93 -4.58 -11.64 23.99
CA ASP A 93 -3.30 -12.11 24.52
C ASP A 93 -3.43 -13.26 25.52
N GLN A 94 -4.64 -13.79 25.73
CA GLN A 94 -4.85 -14.87 26.68
C GLN A 94 -4.40 -16.20 26.07
N ARG A 95 -3.44 -16.85 26.75
CA ARG A 95 -2.98 -18.19 26.38
C ARG A 95 -4.13 -19.19 26.47
N ARG A 96 -4.41 -19.89 25.37
CA ARG A 96 -5.41 -20.97 25.29
C ARG A 96 -4.80 -22.21 24.64
N VAL A 97 -5.23 -23.38 25.06
CA VAL A 97 -4.76 -24.65 24.49
C VAL A 97 -5.89 -25.28 23.69
N LEU A 98 -5.62 -25.61 22.43
CA LEU A 98 -6.53 -26.31 21.53
C LEU A 98 -6.06 -27.76 21.39
N GLU A 99 -6.96 -28.68 21.71
CA GLU A 99 -6.76 -30.11 21.50
C GLU A 99 -7.66 -30.58 20.35
N VAL A 100 -7.19 -31.57 19.60
CA VAL A 100 -8.00 -32.17 18.53
C VAL A 100 -9.24 -32.84 19.11
N GLY A 101 -10.38 -32.59 18.47
CA GLY A 101 -11.67 -33.15 18.88
C GLY A 101 -12.43 -32.28 19.88
N LYS A 102 -11.81 -31.25 20.47
CA LYS A 102 -12.50 -30.26 21.29
C LYS A 102 -13.29 -29.26 20.42
N PRO A 103 -14.32 -28.59 20.99
CA PRO A 103 -15.03 -27.53 20.29
C PRO A 103 -14.11 -26.39 19.84
N ALA A 104 -14.51 -25.71 18.77
CA ALA A 104 -13.82 -24.50 18.35
C ALA A 104 -14.05 -23.37 19.37
N ILE A 105 -13.08 -22.47 19.48
CA ILE A 105 -13.21 -21.24 20.27
C ILE A 105 -13.36 -20.06 19.32
N GLU A 106 -14.09 -19.03 19.73
CA GLU A 106 -14.23 -17.78 18.97
C GLU A 106 -13.60 -16.63 19.75
N ILE A 107 -12.55 -16.03 19.21
CA ILE A 107 -11.78 -14.97 19.84
C ILE A 107 -11.31 -13.97 18.79
N ALA A 108 -11.29 -12.68 19.15
CA ALA A 108 -10.88 -11.60 18.26
C ALA A 108 -11.49 -11.65 16.84
N GLY A 109 -12.73 -12.12 16.67
CA GLY A 109 -13.40 -12.18 15.36
C GLY A 109 -13.00 -13.37 14.47
N VAL A 110 -12.23 -14.33 14.99
CA VAL A 110 -11.96 -15.61 14.31
C VAL A 110 -12.42 -16.79 15.14
N ARG A 111 -12.81 -17.85 14.47
CA ARG A 111 -13.11 -19.15 15.07
C ARG A 111 -11.94 -20.10 14.82
N LEU A 112 -11.34 -20.60 15.90
CA LEU A 112 -10.13 -21.41 15.89
C LEU A 112 -10.44 -22.84 16.29
N ARG A 113 -9.90 -23.81 15.54
CA ARG A 113 -10.05 -25.23 15.85
C ARG A 113 -8.78 -26.02 15.52
N ALA A 114 -8.32 -26.85 16.46
CA ALA A 114 -7.30 -27.84 16.17
C ALA A 114 -7.91 -29.02 15.39
N ARG A 115 -7.27 -29.37 14.27
CA ARG A 115 -7.64 -30.48 13.39
C ARG A 115 -6.49 -31.46 13.32
N ARG A 116 -6.82 -32.75 13.30
CA ARG A 116 -5.91 -33.78 12.81
C ARG A 116 -6.16 -33.95 11.31
N LEU A 117 -5.14 -33.69 10.53
CA LEU A 117 -5.01 -34.21 9.17
C LEU A 117 -4.25 -35.54 9.25
N GLU A 118 -4.19 -36.31 8.17
CA GLU A 118 -3.64 -37.69 8.15
C GLU A 118 -2.42 -37.87 9.07
N ASN A 119 -1.36 -37.09 8.82
CA ASN A 119 -0.09 -37.11 9.56
C ASN A 119 0.31 -35.75 10.15
N ALA A 120 -0.64 -34.82 10.32
CA ALA A 120 -0.33 -33.46 10.78
C ALA A 120 -1.35 -32.90 11.78
N LEU A 121 -0.85 -32.12 12.74
CA LEU A 121 -1.65 -31.18 13.52
C LEU A 121 -1.82 -29.90 12.69
N ALA A 122 -3.07 -29.52 12.44
CA ALA A 122 -3.41 -28.30 11.73
C ALA A 122 -4.29 -27.38 12.59
N LEU A 123 -4.19 -26.08 12.32
CA LEU A 123 -5.08 -25.06 12.83
C LEU A 123 -6.00 -24.63 11.71
N GLU A 124 -7.31 -24.80 11.92
CA GLU A 124 -8.34 -24.18 11.11
C GLU A 124 -8.70 -22.82 11.71
N ILE A 125 -8.73 -21.80 10.86
CA ILE A 125 -8.98 -20.40 11.21
C ILE A 125 -10.13 -19.93 10.30
N ALA A 126 -11.30 -19.69 10.87
CA ALA A 126 -12.45 -19.19 10.13
C ALA A 126 -12.74 -17.74 10.49
N ASN A 127 -12.95 -16.90 9.48
CA ASN A 127 -13.36 -15.51 9.67
C ASN A 127 -14.82 -15.47 10.16
N ALA A 128 -15.04 -14.98 11.38
CA ALA A 128 -16.36 -14.86 12.00
C ALA A 128 -16.94 -13.44 11.90
N THR A 129 -16.27 -12.53 11.17
CA THR A 129 -16.70 -11.14 11.01
C THR A 129 -17.59 -10.93 9.78
N GLY A 130 -18.16 -9.73 9.67
CA GLY A 130 -18.97 -9.31 8.53
C GLY A 130 -18.18 -8.84 7.31
N SER A 131 -16.85 -8.83 7.39
CA SER A 131 -15.91 -8.20 6.44
C SER A 131 -14.74 -9.14 6.13
N ASP A 132 -13.89 -8.79 5.18
CA ASP A 132 -12.58 -9.44 5.05
C ASP A 132 -11.71 -9.04 6.23
N ILE A 133 -10.79 -9.92 6.66
CA ILE A 133 -9.87 -9.63 7.76
C ILE A 133 -8.43 -9.81 7.33
N ALA A 134 -7.56 -8.93 7.79
CA ALA A 134 -6.17 -9.26 8.04
C ALA A 134 -6.07 -9.94 9.40
N TYR A 135 -5.18 -10.93 9.55
CA TYR A 135 -5.10 -11.67 10.81
C TYR A 135 -3.67 -12.10 11.15
N MET A 136 -3.43 -12.31 12.44
CA MET A 136 -2.27 -13.00 12.96
C MET A 136 -2.71 -13.89 14.11
N VAL A 137 -2.42 -15.19 14.00
CA VAL A 137 -2.58 -16.14 15.11
C VAL A 137 -1.20 -16.67 15.46
N ALA A 138 -0.68 -16.26 16.62
CA ALA A 138 0.55 -16.80 17.18
C ALA A 138 0.23 -18.11 17.90
N SER A 139 0.93 -19.18 17.50
CA SER A 139 0.67 -20.54 17.96
C SER A 139 1.97 -21.30 18.21
N ALA A 140 1.97 -22.14 19.24
CA ALA A 140 3.08 -23.02 19.59
C ALA A 140 2.55 -24.45 19.82
N PRO A 141 2.95 -25.44 19.01
CA PRO A 141 2.67 -26.84 19.29
C PRO A 141 3.34 -27.28 20.62
N ILE A 142 2.64 -28.11 21.39
CA ILE A 142 3.13 -28.64 22.66
C ILE A 142 3.00 -30.16 22.64
N PRO A 143 4.11 -30.91 22.75
CA PRO A 143 5.50 -30.45 22.65
C PRO A 143 5.85 -29.93 21.24
N ALA A 144 6.91 -29.10 21.13
CA ALA A 144 7.29 -28.43 19.87
C ALA A 144 8.19 -29.27 18.94
N ALA A 145 8.50 -30.53 19.30
CA ALA A 145 9.46 -31.35 18.57
C ALA A 145 8.96 -31.73 17.17
N GLY A 146 9.83 -31.61 16.15
CA GLY A 146 9.56 -32.08 14.79
C GLY A 146 8.67 -31.18 13.91
N CYS A 147 8.22 -30.02 14.40
CA CYS A 147 7.24 -29.20 13.66
C CYS A 147 7.79 -28.53 12.39
N ASN A 148 9.09 -28.26 12.33
CA ASN A 148 9.72 -27.69 11.13
C ASN A 148 9.71 -28.66 9.94
N ALA A 149 9.65 -29.97 10.18
CA ALA A 149 9.57 -30.99 9.14
C ALA A 149 8.14 -31.21 8.61
N ALA A 150 7.12 -30.62 9.26
CA ALA A 150 5.74 -30.80 8.82
C ALA A 150 5.52 -30.15 7.44
N PRO A 151 4.80 -30.82 6.52
CA PRO A 151 4.51 -30.26 5.20
C PRO A 151 3.64 -29.01 5.34
N ALA A 152 3.95 -27.98 4.56
CA ALA A 152 3.11 -26.79 4.49
C ALA A 152 1.94 -27.02 3.53
N LEU A 153 0.73 -26.66 3.95
CA LEU A 153 -0.40 -26.50 3.03
C LEU A 153 -0.35 -25.09 2.44
N ALA A 154 -0.86 -24.95 1.22
CA ALA A 154 -1.12 -23.65 0.63
C ALA A 154 -2.30 -22.99 1.36
N PHE A 155 -2.11 -21.76 1.82
CA PHE A 155 -3.15 -20.91 2.42
C PHE A 155 -2.76 -19.43 2.28
N ASN A 156 -3.62 -18.51 2.71
CA ASN A 156 -3.25 -17.11 2.81
C ASN A 156 -2.91 -16.72 4.26
N ALA A 157 -1.63 -16.50 4.55
CA ALA A 157 -1.19 -16.09 5.88
C ALA A 157 -1.48 -14.62 6.24
N MET A 158 -1.96 -13.80 5.31
CA MET A 158 -2.18 -12.37 5.52
C MET A 158 -3.66 -12.06 5.77
N THR A 159 -4.55 -12.61 4.95
CA THR A 159 -5.98 -12.27 4.98
C THR A 159 -6.89 -13.49 4.87
N ILE A 160 -8.11 -13.37 5.40
CA ILE A 160 -9.20 -14.35 5.23
C ILE A 160 -10.45 -13.59 4.78
N ARG A 161 -11.01 -13.99 3.65
CA ARG A 161 -12.26 -13.41 3.14
C ARG A 161 -13.43 -13.63 4.09
N LYS A 162 -14.43 -12.77 4.02
CA LYS A 162 -15.69 -12.90 4.76
C LYS A 162 -16.28 -14.31 4.59
N GLY A 163 -16.54 -14.99 5.70
CA GLY A 163 -17.14 -16.32 5.74
C GLY A 163 -16.24 -17.45 5.22
N ALA A 164 -14.99 -17.16 4.86
CA ALA A 164 -14.00 -18.16 4.47
C ALA A 164 -13.26 -18.71 5.70
N SER A 165 -12.55 -19.82 5.48
CA SER A 165 -11.60 -20.37 6.43
C SER A 165 -10.33 -20.80 5.73
N ASP A 166 -9.22 -20.72 6.47
CA ASP A 166 -7.93 -21.25 6.07
C ASP A 166 -7.52 -22.37 7.03
N THR A 167 -6.76 -23.33 6.51
CA THR A 167 -6.18 -24.41 7.31
C THR A 167 -4.68 -24.40 7.11
N ARG A 168 -3.94 -24.24 8.21
CA ARG A 168 -2.47 -24.26 8.19
C ARG A 168 -1.94 -25.40 9.03
N VAL A 169 -0.89 -26.06 8.55
CA VAL A 169 -0.21 -27.12 9.29
C VAL A 169 0.73 -26.52 10.32
N GLU A 170 0.58 -26.94 11.56
CA GLU A 170 1.34 -26.44 12.71
C GLU A 170 2.51 -27.37 13.06
N CYS A 171 2.30 -28.69 12.98
CA CYS A 171 3.30 -29.71 13.35
C CYS A 171 2.98 -31.08 12.74
N VAL A 172 3.94 -32.02 12.79
CA VAL A 172 3.70 -33.44 12.53
C VAL A 172 2.81 -34.00 13.65
N TRP A 173 1.87 -34.87 13.29
CA TRP A 173 0.96 -35.47 14.26
C TRP A 173 1.67 -36.50 15.14
N HIS A 174 1.41 -36.44 16.45
CA HIS A 174 1.65 -37.54 17.38
C HIS A 174 0.62 -37.51 18.51
N SER A 175 0.45 -38.62 19.23
CA SER A 175 -0.50 -38.67 20.35
C SER A 175 -0.12 -37.65 21.43
N GLY A 176 -1.12 -36.98 22.01
CA GLY A 176 -0.95 -35.97 23.06
C GLY A 176 -0.47 -34.60 22.59
N ILE A 177 -0.27 -34.38 21.29
CA ILE A 177 0.07 -33.04 20.78
C ILE A 177 -1.13 -32.09 20.90
N ALA A 178 -0.87 -30.88 21.38
CA ALA A 178 -1.84 -29.79 21.45
C ALA A 178 -1.26 -28.50 20.86
N LEU A 179 -2.11 -27.51 20.63
CA LEU A 179 -1.70 -26.20 20.11
C LEU A 179 -1.98 -25.11 21.13
N ALA A 180 -0.95 -24.47 21.66
CA ALA A 180 -1.13 -23.25 22.45
C ALA A 180 -1.27 -22.04 21.52
N ILE A 181 -2.40 -21.37 21.59
CA ILE A 181 -2.61 -20.05 21.03
C ILE A 181 -2.17 -19.04 22.07
N THR A 182 -1.21 -18.17 21.72
CA THR A 182 -0.65 -17.19 22.65
C THR A 182 -1.12 -15.77 22.35
N ARG A 183 -1.43 -15.48 21.09
CA ARG A 183 -1.92 -14.17 20.67
C ARG A 183 -2.76 -14.29 19.40
N VAL A 184 -3.85 -13.53 19.33
CA VAL A 184 -4.67 -13.38 18.13
C VAL A 184 -4.90 -11.90 17.88
N GLU A 185 -4.55 -11.45 16.69
CA GLU A 185 -4.85 -10.11 16.20
C GLU A 185 -5.68 -10.20 14.93
N THR A 186 -6.69 -9.34 14.81
CA THR A 186 -7.44 -9.16 13.57
C THR A 186 -7.68 -7.69 13.26
N LEU A 187 -7.72 -7.37 11.98
CA LEU A 187 -8.08 -6.07 11.46
C LEU A 187 -9.12 -6.28 10.35
N GLU A 188 -10.33 -5.75 10.51
CA GLU A 188 -11.30 -5.76 9.41
C GLU A 188 -10.85 -4.79 8.32
N VAL A 189 -10.79 -5.29 7.08
CA VAL A 189 -10.24 -4.57 5.93
C VAL A 189 -11.23 -4.53 4.77
N LEU A 190 -11.05 -3.55 3.89
CA LEU A 190 -11.79 -3.48 2.62
C LEU A 190 -11.28 -4.55 1.65
N PRO A 191 -12.07 -4.95 0.65
CA PRO A 191 -11.63 -5.96 -0.34
C PRO A 191 -10.33 -5.58 -1.06
N LEU A 192 -10.18 -4.32 -1.50
CA LEU A 192 -8.93 -3.84 -2.10
C LEU A 192 -7.77 -3.87 -1.09
N SER A 193 -8.03 -3.52 0.17
CA SER A 193 -7.03 -3.57 1.22
C SER A 193 -6.54 -5.00 1.49
N ALA A 194 -7.45 -5.99 1.43
CA ALA A 194 -7.07 -7.40 1.52
C ALA A 194 -6.14 -7.79 0.36
N TRP A 195 -6.51 -7.39 -0.87
CA TRP A 195 -5.67 -7.64 -2.05
C TRP A 195 -4.27 -7.02 -1.93
N TYR A 196 -4.14 -5.80 -1.40
CA TYR A 196 -2.81 -5.22 -1.13
C TYR A 196 -2.00 -6.04 -0.12
N LEU A 197 -2.63 -6.46 0.98
CA LEU A 197 -1.98 -7.25 2.03
C LEU A 197 -1.55 -8.62 1.53
N ASP A 198 -2.28 -9.23 0.62
CA ASP A 198 -1.95 -10.55 0.07
C ASP A 198 -0.62 -10.58 -0.71
N HIS A 199 -0.15 -9.42 -1.18
CA HIS A 199 1.15 -9.29 -1.84
C HIS A 199 2.30 -9.08 -0.85
N VAL A 200 2.00 -8.78 0.41
CA VAL A 200 2.98 -8.50 1.46
C VAL A 200 3.54 -9.83 1.98
N PRO A 201 4.86 -10.06 1.96
CA PRO A 201 5.48 -11.22 2.58
C PRO A 201 5.13 -11.25 4.08
N PRO A 202 4.57 -12.36 4.61
CA PRO A 202 4.15 -12.43 6.02
C PRO A 202 5.28 -12.17 7.02
N SER A 203 6.50 -12.62 6.70
CA SER A 203 7.68 -12.36 7.52
C SER A 203 8.04 -10.87 7.60
N ALA A 204 7.59 -10.05 6.66
CA ALA A 204 7.80 -8.61 6.68
C ALA A 204 6.90 -7.88 7.70
N VAL A 205 5.88 -8.56 8.23
CA VAL A 205 4.99 -8.02 9.26
C VAL A 205 5.09 -8.77 10.58
N GLY A 206 6.16 -9.55 10.76
CA GLY A 206 6.44 -10.27 12.01
C GLY A 206 5.77 -11.64 12.12
N ILE A 207 5.16 -12.18 11.06
CA ILE A 207 4.63 -13.55 11.09
C ILE A 207 5.81 -14.55 11.05
N GLU A 208 5.79 -15.51 11.99
CA GLU A 208 6.84 -16.52 12.13
C GLU A 208 7.10 -17.29 10.81
N PRO A 209 8.37 -17.56 10.45
CA PRO A 209 8.71 -18.27 9.20
C PRO A 209 8.01 -19.63 9.03
N ARG A 210 7.82 -20.37 10.14
CA ARG A 210 7.12 -21.66 10.16
C ARG A 210 5.66 -21.53 9.69
N ILE A 211 5.01 -20.42 10.02
CA ILE A 211 3.64 -20.11 9.59
C ILE A 211 3.68 -19.54 8.16
N ALA A 212 4.59 -18.61 7.89
CA ALA A 212 4.69 -17.89 6.63
C ALA A 212 4.92 -18.79 5.39
N ARG A 213 5.59 -19.94 5.55
CA ARG A 213 5.98 -20.84 4.44
C ARG A 213 4.83 -21.37 3.58
N GLY A 214 3.60 -21.43 4.11
CA GLY A 214 2.43 -21.88 3.36
C GLY A 214 1.68 -20.76 2.63
N HIS A 215 2.11 -19.50 2.80
CA HIS A 215 1.47 -18.36 2.17
C HIS A 215 1.61 -18.42 0.65
N VAL A 216 0.48 -18.42 -0.03
CA VAL A 216 0.40 -18.27 -1.49
C VAL A 216 -0.08 -16.87 -1.81
N ALA A 217 0.85 -16.03 -2.23
CA ALA A 217 0.53 -14.73 -2.79
C ALA A 217 -0.24 -14.90 -4.11
N PRO A 218 -1.23 -14.04 -4.42
CA PRO A 218 -1.88 -14.01 -5.71
C PRO A 218 -0.87 -13.73 -6.84
N GLU A 219 -1.26 -14.05 -8.08
CA GLU A 219 -0.44 -13.75 -9.25
C GLU A 219 -0.25 -12.24 -9.40
N GLY A 220 0.98 -11.80 -9.61
CA GLY A 220 1.32 -10.39 -9.73
C GLY A 220 2.71 -10.04 -9.22
N GLU A 221 3.03 -8.75 -9.27
CA GLU A 221 4.28 -8.22 -8.75
C GLU A 221 4.27 -8.29 -7.22
N ARG A 222 5.08 -9.19 -6.66
CA ARG A 222 5.27 -9.26 -5.22
C ARG A 222 5.93 -7.99 -4.73
N CYS A 223 5.55 -7.58 -3.54
CA CYS A 223 6.23 -6.47 -2.89
C CYS A 223 7.73 -6.77 -2.74
N ALA A 224 8.59 -5.93 -3.31
CA ALA A 224 10.02 -5.98 -3.09
C ALA A 224 10.35 -5.40 -1.70
N PHE A 225 10.15 -6.21 -0.66
CA PHE A 225 10.49 -5.82 0.71
C PHE A 225 11.99 -6.00 0.97
N ALA A 226 12.76 -4.93 0.78
CA ALA A 226 13.93 -4.72 1.62
C ALA A 226 13.47 -4.00 2.87
N LEU A 227 12.92 -4.74 3.85
CA LEU A 227 12.64 -4.13 5.15
C LEU A 227 13.93 -3.54 5.70
N PRO A 228 13.96 -2.23 6.01
CA PRO A 228 15.07 -1.68 6.76
C PRO A 228 15.21 -2.50 8.05
N GLN A 229 16.44 -2.86 8.45
CA GLN A 229 16.71 -3.53 9.72
C GLN A 229 15.99 -2.83 10.89
N ALA A 230 15.84 -1.50 10.78
CA ALA A 230 15.09 -0.67 11.72
C ALA A 230 13.62 -1.10 11.92
N VAL A 231 12.90 -1.55 10.89
CA VAL A 231 11.50 -2.01 11.04
C VAL A 231 11.45 -3.32 11.80
N ARG A 232 12.35 -4.26 11.49
CA ARG A 232 12.45 -5.54 12.22
C ARG A 232 12.81 -5.31 13.69
N SER A 233 13.85 -4.53 13.94
CA SER A 233 14.23 -4.22 15.32
C SER A 233 13.15 -3.40 16.05
N GLY A 234 12.38 -2.57 15.33
CA GLY A 234 11.23 -1.87 15.88
C GLY A 234 10.08 -2.82 16.28
N LEU A 235 9.81 -3.86 15.49
CA LEU A 235 8.88 -4.94 15.87
C LEU A 235 9.39 -5.69 17.10
N GLU A 236 10.66 -6.08 17.12
CA GLU A 236 11.28 -6.82 18.24
C GLU A 236 11.27 -6.01 19.55
N ARG A 237 11.47 -4.68 19.48
CA ARG A 237 11.41 -3.79 20.64
C ARG A 237 9.99 -3.33 21.00
N GLY A 238 8.98 -3.67 20.18
CA GLY A 238 7.60 -3.22 20.38
C GLY A 238 7.36 -1.73 20.09
N GLU A 239 8.29 -1.06 19.39
CA GLU A 239 8.14 0.34 18.95
C GLU A 239 7.16 0.48 17.79
N ILE A 240 7.04 -0.58 16.99
CA ILE A 240 6.12 -0.72 15.85
C ILE A 240 5.27 -1.96 16.11
N GLY A 241 3.95 -1.82 16.07
CA GLY A 241 3.04 -2.95 16.20
C GLY A 241 2.73 -3.62 14.86
N TRP A 242 2.29 -4.88 14.91
CA TRP A 242 1.69 -5.56 13.75
C TRP A 242 0.58 -4.71 13.12
N ARG A 243 -0.29 -4.14 13.96
CA ARG A 243 -1.37 -3.24 13.53
C ARG A 243 -0.88 -2.06 12.69
N ASP A 244 0.26 -1.45 13.03
CA ASP A 244 0.78 -0.29 12.29
C ASP A 244 1.17 -0.65 10.86
N LEU A 245 1.86 -1.79 10.69
CA LEU A 245 2.27 -2.29 9.39
C LEU A 245 1.07 -2.70 8.54
N ILE A 246 0.14 -3.45 9.13
CA ILE A 246 -1.06 -3.90 8.42
C ILE A 246 -1.95 -2.72 8.04
N ASP A 247 -2.17 -1.76 8.94
CA ASP A 247 -2.97 -0.57 8.62
C ASP A 247 -2.32 0.26 7.51
N PHE A 248 -0.99 0.36 7.49
CA PHE A 248 -0.27 1.04 6.42
C PHE A 248 -0.45 0.33 5.07
N TYR A 249 -0.16 -0.97 4.99
CA TYR A 249 -0.22 -1.72 3.73
C TYR A 249 -1.65 -2.07 3.28
N ALA A 250 -2.63 -2.02 4.19
CA ALA A 250 -4.05 -2.05 3.84
C ALA A 250 -4.47 -0.81 3.04
N ARG A 251 -3.78 0.32 3.23
CA ARG A 251 -4.08 1.58 2.54
C ARG A 251 -3.15 1.79 1.35
N HIS A 252 -1.89 1.36 1.44
CA HIS A 252 -0.87 1.69 0.46
C HIS A 252 -0.31 0.45 -0.22
N ARG A 253 -0.27 0.48 -1.57
CA ARG A 253 0.45 -0.53 -2.34
C ARG A 253 1.94 -0.53 -1.99
N CYS A 254 2.43 -1.66 -1.51
CA CYS A 254 3.80 -1.86 -1.07
C CYS A 254 4.86 -1.63 -2.18
N GLN A 255 4.50 -1.73 -3.46
CA GLN A 255 5.40 -1.52 -4.59
C GLN A 255 5.71 -0.03 -4.80
N THR A 256 4.87 0.86 -4.29
CA THR A 256 5.01 2.32 -4.48
C THR A 256 5.32 3.04 -3.18
N TYR A 257 4.78 2.56 -2.07
CA TYR A 257 4.88 3.23 -0.78
C TYR A 257 5.73 2.42 0.20
N GLN A 258 6.69 3.10 0.81
CA GLN A 258 7.53 2.53 1.85
C GLN A 258 6.99 2.91 3.23
N PHE A 259 6.99 1.94 4.14
CA PHE A 259 6.58 2.17 5.53
C PHE A 259 7.52 3.16 6.23
N SER A 260 6.94 4.18 6.86
CA SER A 260 7.68 5.11 7.73
C SER A 260 7.66 4.60 9.17
N LEU A 261 8.81 4.61 9.84
CA LEU A 261 8.91 4.25 11.28
C LEU A 261 8.07 5.15 12.18
N LEU A 262 7.69 6.34 11.70
CA LEU A 262 6.83 7.29 12.40
C LEU A 262 5.33 7.01 12.19
N TYR A 263 4.98 6.11 11.26
CA TYR A 263 3.60 5.77 11.01
C TYR A 263 2.97 5.05 12.20
N ARG A 264 1.76 5.47 12.57
CA ARG A 264 0.92 4.75 13.53
C ARG A 264 -0.45 4.48 12.94
N ALA A 265 -1.04 3.32 13.24
CA ALA A 265 -2.37 2.97 12.77
C ALA A 265 -3.40 4.02 13.19
N PHE A 266 -4.46 4.17 12.39
CA PHE A 266 -5.49 5.16 12.65
C PHE A 266 -6.25 4.78 13.93
N THR A 267 -6.48 5.76 14.80
CA THR A 267 -7.17 5.59 16.10
C THR A 267 -8.59 6.15 16.08
N LYS A 268 -8.86 7.06 15.14
CA LYS A 268 -10.16 7.68 14.84
C LYS A 268 -10.34 7.87 13.34
N ASP A 269 -11.59 8.01 12.90
CA ASP A 269 -11.90 8.24 11.49
C ASP A 269 -11.36 9.58 11.01
N GLY A 270 -10.81 9.59 9.79
CA GLY A 270 -10.31 10.81 9.17
C GLY A 270 -9.12 11.45 9.90
N GLU A 271 -8.44 10.71 10.79
CA GLU A 271 -7.30 11.23 11.56
C GLU A 271 -6.23 11.85 10.66
N ARG A 272 -6.02 11.25 9.48
CA ARG A 272 -5.05 11.68 8.46
C ARG A 272 -5.66 11.43 7.08
N SER A 273 -5.27 12.24 6.10
CA SER A 273 -5.60 11.98 4.71
C SER A 273 -4.72 10.87 4.13
N VAL A 274 -5.26 10.10 3.19
CA VAL A 274 -4.50 9.18 2.34
C VAL A 274 -4.19 9.82 0.97
N PRO A 275 -3.02 9.56 0.36
CA PRO A 275 -1.95 8.70 0.86
C PRO A 275 -1.22 9.35 2.05
N VAL A 276 -0.73 8.51 2.96
CA VAL A 276 0.12 8.94 4.07
C VAL A 276 1.55 9.03 3.57
N VAL A 277 1.97 10.26 3.32
CA VAL A 277 3.32 10.57 2.85
C VAL A 277 4.18 10.82 4.08
N PRO A 278 5.39 10.25 4.19
CA PRO A 278 6.34 10.67 5.19
C PRO A 278 6.53 12.20 5.07
N ALA A 279 6.42 12.93 6.19
CA ALA A 279 6.85 14.32 6.18
C ALA A 279 8.28 14.36 5.65
N ALA A 280 8.54 15.19 4.64
CA ALA A 280 9.89 15.36 4.12
C ALA A 280 10.80 15.72 5.31
N MET A 281 11.78 14.86 5.59
CA MET A 281 12.86 15.19 6.53
C MET A 281 13.79 16.22 5.88
#